data_AF-A0A6L3XN66-F1
#
_entry.id   AF-A0A6L3XN66-F1
#
_cell.length_a   1.000
_cell.length_b   1.000
_cell.length_c   1.000
_cell.angle_alpha   90.00
_cell.angle_beta   90.00
_cell.angle_gamma   90.00
#
_symmetry.space_group_name_H-M   'P 1'
#
loop_
_entity.id
_entity.type
_entity.pdbx_description
1 polymer ?
#
loop_
_entity_poly.entity_id
_entity_poly.type
_entity_poly.pdbx_seq_one_letter_code
_entity_poly.pdbx_strand_id
1 'polypeptide(L)'
;MRKTLLAVALLAIGSTAHAEYKCSVTPRDDVVLSPQTVQVKGENGNLVITPDGNVTFNGKPQNLTAAQREQAMDYQAELRTALPW
;
A
#
# COMPACT_ATOMS: atom_id res chain seq x y z
N MET A 1 -24.98 29.76 48.52
CA MET A 1 -25.10 29.20 47.16
C MET A 1 -23.90 29.66 46.32
N ARG A 2 -22.81 28.88 46.29
CA ARG A 2 -21.56 29.26 45.57
C ARG A 2 -20.79 28.05 45.00
N LYS A 3 -21.36 26.84 45.06
CA LYS A 3 -20.67 25.59 44.68
C LYS A 3 -21.28 24.85 43.49
N THR A 4 -22.40 25.33 42.95
CA THR A 4 -23.13 24.65 41.86
C THR A 4 -22.80 25.16 40.46
N LEU A 5 -21.87 26.11 40.30
CA LEU A 5 -21.59 26.74 39.00
C LEU A 5 -20.39 26.14 38.24
N LEU A 6 -19.62 25.20 38.81
CA LEU A 6 -18.43 24.64 38.14
C LEU A 6 -18.64 23.29 37.45
N ALA A 7 -19.77 22.60 37.65
CA ALA A 7 -19.93 21.22 37.18
C ALA A 7 -20.44 21.08 35.72
N VAL A 8 -20.85 22.17 35.07
CA VAL A 8 -21.46 22.12 33.72
C VAL A 8 -20.47 22.49 32.60
N ALA A 9 -19.29 23.03 32.93
CA ALA A 9 -18.33 23.53 31.94
C ALA A 9 -17.43 22.44 31.32
N LEU A 10 -17.38 21.22 31.87
CA LEU A 10 -16.43 20.18 31.42
C LEU A 10 -16.97 19.23 30.32
N LEU A 11 -18.15 19.49 29.76
CA LEU A 11 -18.73 18.65 28.70
C LEU A 11 -18.44 19.16 27.27
N ALA A 12 -17.53 20.12 27.13
CA ALA A 12 -17.23 20.72 25.84
C ALA A 12 -15.97 20.09 25.20
N ILE A 13 -16.20 19.51 24.02
CA ILE A 13 -15.23 19.28 22.93
C ILE A 13 -14.42 17.99 23.03
N GLY A 14 -15.11 16.86 22.90
CA GLY A 14 -14.54 15.65 22.30
C GLY A 14 -14.86 15.60 20.81
N SER A 15 -14.40 16.58 20.01
CA SER A 15 -14.46 16.44 18.56
C SER A 15 -13.41 15.42 18.15
N THR A 16 -13.79 14.15 18.08
CA THR A 16 -13.01 13.18 17.34
C THR A 16 -13.07 13.60 15.88
N ALA A 17 -12.07 14.36 15.43
CA ALA A 17 -11.76 14.50 14.04
C ALA A 17 -11.30 13.12 13.56
N HIS A 18 -12.25 12.19 13.40
CA HIS A 18 -12.09 11.11 12.45
C HIS A 18 -12.03 11.84 11.12
N ALA A 19 -10.82 12.21 10.67
CA ALA A 19 -10.64 12.55 9.28
C ALA A 19 -11.27 11.39 8.51
N GLU A 20 -12.40 11.63 7.86
CA GLU A 20 -12.86 10.72 6.83
C GLU A 20 -11.66 10.59 5.90
N TYR A 21 -10.95 9.46 5.96
CA TYR A 21 -9.88 9.16 5.04
C TYR A 21 -10.55 9.00 3.67
N LYS A 22 -10.84 10.13 3.03
CA LYS A 22 -11.24 10.22 1.63
C LYS A 22 -9.97 10.04 0.81
N CYS A 23 -9.44 8.82 0.82
CA CYS A 23 -8.56 8.40 -0.25
C CYS A 23 -9.41 8.39 -1.52
N SER A 24 -9.37 9.48 -2.28
CA SER A 24 -10.05 9.61 -3.58
C SER A 24 -9.34 8.83 -4.68
N VAL A 25 -8.57 7.81 -4.31
CA VAL A 25 -7.86 6.92 -5.20
C VAL A 25 -8.43 5.53 -5.00
N THR A 26 -8.97 4.96 -6.07
CA THR A 26 -9.27 3.54 -6.13
C THR A 26 -8.08 2.89 -6.82
N PRO A 27 -7.21 2.18 -6.08
CA PRO A 27 -6.12 1.43 -6.69
C PRO A 27 -6.70 0.50 -7.76
N ARG A 28 -6.10 0.50 -8.95
CA ARG A 28 -6.53 -0.37 -10.05
C ARG A 28 -5.93 -1.76 -9.96
N ASP A 29 -4.76 -1.84 -9.33
CA ASP A 29 -3.99 -3.06 -9.19
C ASP A 29 -3.76 -3.36 -7.71
N ASP A 30 -3.88 -4.62 -7.35
CA ASP A 30 -3.50 -5.13 -6.04
C ASP A 30 -2.02 -5.52 -6.06
N VAL A 31 -1.26 -5.08 -5.06
CA VAL A 31 0.12 -5.51 -4.85
C VAL A 31 0.17 -6.46 -3.66
N VAL A 32 0.67 -7.68 -3.88
CA VAL A 32 0.90 -8.69 -2.84
C VAL A 32 2.39 -8.88 -2.67
N LEU A 33 2.89 -8.55 -1.47
CA LEU A 33 4.28 -8.75 -1.09
C LEU A 33 4.42 -10.06 -0.30
N SER A 34 5.30 -10.95 -0.73
CA SER A 34 5.78 -12.10 0.05
C SER A 34 7.30 -12.03 0.21
N PRO A 35 7.94 -12.84 1.05
CA PRO A 35 9.40 -12.90 1.09
C PRO A 35 10.04 -13.30 -0.25
N GLN A 36 9.33 -14.11 -1.04
CA GLN A 36 9.87 -14.73 -2.25
C GLN A 36 9.47 -13.98 -3.52
N THR A 37 8.38 -13.21 -3.50
CA THR A 37 7.85 -12.59 -4.72
C THR A 37 7.14 -11.27 -4.42
N VAL A 38 7.05 -10.46 -5.46
CA VAL A 38 6.10 -9.35 -5.55
C VAL A 38 5.12 -9.69 -6.67
N GLN A 39 3.84 -9.65 -6.36
CA GLN A 39 2.78 -9.90 -7.32
C GLN A 39 1.96 -8.63 -7.51
N VAL A 40 1.78 -8.23 -8.76
CA VAL A 40 0.89 -7.12 -9.16
C VAL A 40 -0.27 -7.73 -9.94
N LYS A 41 -1.47 -7.63 -9.39
CA LYS A 41 -2.69 -8.15 -9.96
C LYS A 41 -3.55 -6.98 -10.43
N GLY A 42 -3.56 -6.76 -11.74
CA GLY A 42 -4.40 -5.75 -12.37
C GLY A 42 -5.55 -6.36 -13.15
N GLU A 43 -6.43 -5.49 -13.65
CA GLU A 43 -7.55 -5.87 -14.53
C GLU A 43 -7.08 -6.64 -15.77
N ASN A 44 -5.89 -6.31 -16.28
CA ASN A 44 -5.34 -6.87 -17.53
C ASN A 44 -4.41 -8.08 -17.33
N GLY A 45 -4.14 -8.49 -16.09
CA GLY A 45 -3.33 -9.66 -15.84
C GLY A 45 -2.57 -9.65 -14.53
N ASN A 46 -1.80 -10.73 -14.37
CA ASN A 46 -1.03 -11.02 -13.18
C ASN A 46 0.46 -11.01 -13.49
N LEU A 47 1.19 -10.09 -12.88
CA LEU A 47 2.63 -9.97 -12.99
C LEU A 47 3.27 -10.45 -11.69
N VAL A 48 4.21 -11.40 -11.78
CA VAL A 48 4.96 -11.90 -10.62
C VAL A 48 6.45 -11.67 -10.86
N ILE A 49 7.09 -10.98 -9.92
CA ILE A 49 8.52 -10.70 -9.89
C ILE A 49 9.17 -11.53 -8.79
N THR A 50 10.20 -12.31 -9.13
CA THR A 50 11.05 -13.05 -8.19
C THR A 50 12.17 -12.15 -7.66
N PRO A 51 12.92 -12.53 -6.61
CA PRO A 51 13.89 -11.64 -5.96
C PRO A 51 15.08 -11.30 -6.85
N ASP A 52 15.37 -12.14 -7.85
CA ASP A 52 16.40 -11.92 -8.86
C ASP A 52 15.89 -11.12 -10.07
N GLY A 53 14.67 -10.59 -10.02
CA GLY A 53 14.08 -9.74 -11.06
C GLY A 53 13.53 -10.50 -12.27
N ASN A 54 13.40 -11.83 -12.22
CA ASN A 54 12.68 -12.53 -13.29
C ASN A 54 11.18 -12.24 -13.17
N VAL A 55 10.54 -12.09 -14.34
CA VAL A 55 9.12 -11.74 -14.42
C VAL A 55 8.36 -12.85 -15.13
N THR A 56 7.21 -13.21 -14.56
CA THR A 56 6.16 -13.94 -15.28
C THR A 56 4.94 -13.05 -15.45
N PHE A 57 4.32 -13.09 -16.63
CA PHE A 57 3.07 -12.40 -16.91
C PHE A 57 2.02 -13.44 -17.31
N ASN A 58 0.92 -13.52 -16.57
CA ASN A 58 -0.11 -14.54 -16.71
C ASN A 58 0.49 -15.97 -16.73
N GLY A 59 1.47 -16.21 -15.85
CA GLY A 59 2.17 -17.48 -15.71
C GLY A 59 3.23 -17.78 -16.78
N LYS A 60 3.43 -16.88 -17.76
CA LYS A 60 4.41 -17.04 -18.83
C LYS A 60 5.70 -16.27 -18.51
N PRO A 61 6.87 -16.93 -18.48
CA PRO A 61 8.14 -16.24 -18.31
C PRO A 61 8.36 -15.16 -19.38
N GLN A 62 8.83 -13.99 -18.96
CA GLN A 62 9.19 -12.90 -19.85
C GLN A 62 10.70 -12.91 -20.09
N ASN A 63 11.11 -12.78 -21.35
CA ASN A 63 12.53 -12.68 -21.70
C ASN A 63 12.99 -11.23 -21.52
N LEU A 64 13.58 -10.94 -20.35
CA LEU A 64 14.03 -9.61 -20.00
C LEU A 64 15.50 -9.38 -20.37
N THR A 65 15.78 -8.16 -20.82
CA THR A 65 17.16 -7.64 -20.87
C THR A 65 17.73 -7.47 -19.45
N ALA A 66 19.05 -7.31 -19.34
CA ALA A 66 19.69 -7.05 -18.04
C ALA A 66 19.13 -5.79 -17.36
N ALA A 67 18.96 -4.70 -18.11
CA ALA A 67 18.40 -3.44 -17.59
C ALA A 67 16.95 -3.59 -17.12
N GLN A 68 16.11 -4.36 -17.83
CA GLN A 68 14.73 -4.61 -17.40
C GLN A 68 14.66 -5.47 -16.13
N ARG A 69 15.60 -6.42 -15.98
CA ARG A 69 15.71 -7.22 -14.75
C ARG A 69 16.11 -6.35 -13.56
N GLU A 70 17.03 -5.42 -13.77
CA GLU A 70 17.42 -4.42 -12.76
C GLU A 70 16.25 -3.54 -12.36
N GLN A 71 15.50 -2.99 -13.33
CA GLN A 71 14.28 -2.23 -13.06
C GLN A 71 13.23 -3.04 -12.26
N ALA A 72 13.11 -4.34 -12.53
CA ALA A 72 12.20 -5.21 -11.79
C ALA A 72 12.64 -5.36 -10.32
N MET A 73 13.95 -5.50 -10.06
CA MET A 73 14.50 -5.54 -8.70
C MET A 73 14.31 -4.20 -7.97
N ASP A 74 14.58 -3.08 -8.62
CA ASP A 74 14.39 -1.74 -8.06
C ASP A 74 12.93 -1.50 -7.68
N TYR A 75 12.01 -1.86 -8.57
CA TYR A 75 10.56 -1.76 -8.30
C TYR A 75 10.14 -2.58 -7.07
N GLN A 76 10.68 -3.78 -6.88
CA GLN A 76 10.42 -4.57 -5.67
C GLN A 76 10.97 -3.90 -4.41
N ALA A 77 12.17 -3.34 -4.47
CA ALA A 77 12.78 -2.65 -3.34
C ALA A 77 11.97 -1.41 -2.94
N GLU A 78 11.53 -0.64 -3.93
CA GLU A 78 10.70 0.55 -3.72
C GLU A 78 9.37 0.20 -3.07
N LEU A 79 8.64 -0.80 -3.60
CA LEU A 79 7.36 -1.24 -3.03
C LEU A 79 7.48 -1.70 -1.57
N ARG A 80 8.53 -2.44 -1.24
CA ARG A 80 8.79 -2.90 0.14
C ARG A 80 9.11 -1.76 1.10
N THR A 81 9.67 -0.67 0.58
CA THR A 81 10.01 0.50 1.39
C THR A 81 8.82 1.45 1.54
N ALA A 82 7.95 1.51 0.52
CA ALA A 82 6.81 2.43 0.47
C ALA A 82 5.56 1.92 1.20
N LEU A 83 5.38 0.60 1.32
CA LEU A 83 4.19 0.02 1.94
C LEU A 83 4.36 -0.15 3.46
N PRO A 84 3.39 0.33 4.27
CA PRO A 84 3.43 0.15 5.71
C PRO A 84 3.29 -1.34 6.07
N TRP A 85 4.01 -1.75 7.11
CA TRP A 85 4.08 -3.12 7.62
C TRP A 85 2.89 -3.50 8.50
#